data_AF-A0A6A1UHD3-F1
#
_entry.id   AF-A0A6A1UHD3-F1
#
_cell.length_a   1.000
_cell.length_b   1.000
_cell.length_c   1.000
_cell.angle_alpha   90.00
_cell.angle_beta   90.00
_cell.angle_gamma   90.00
#
_symmetry.space_group_name_H-M   'P 1'
#
loop_
_entity.id
_entity.type
_entity.pdbx_description
1 polymer ?
#
loop_
_entity_poly.entity_id
_entity_poly.type
_entity_poly.pdbx_seq_one_letter_code
_entity_poly.pdbx_strand_id
1 'polypeptide(L)'
;MNAAFKNHKAKLHKHFKKFGSKDEALEHRPADTSVENWIACCELFSQPSYQERSRINTTNRAKLKVHHTGGSRPFVWHRKKLQDPEIGTPTAADLYSKTHNKKNGEGWVSDVARENYVMEYLKYVLDERLLGYLKYVLVERLWDMCFGVCQLRISGFI
;
A
#
# COMPACT_ATOMS: atom_id res chain seq x y z
N MET A 1 0.52 -16.01 12.66
CA MET A 1 1.42 -15.65 13.78
C MET A 1 0.67 -14.73 14.74
N ASN A 2 0.43 -15.17 15.98
CA ASN A 2 -0.45 -14.51 16.97
C ASN A 2 0.13 -13.15 17.42
N ALA A 3 -0.72 -12.12 17.56
CA ALA A 3 -0.32 -10.77 18.00
C ALA A 3 0.34 -10.79 19.40
N ALA A 4 -0.08 -11.72 20.26
CA ALA A 4 0.51 -11.93 21.58
C ALA A 4 2.02 -12.21 21.53
N PHE A 5 2.46 -13.03 20.56
CA PHE A 5 3.87 -13.39 20.40
C PHE A 5 4.74 -12.20 19.94
N LYS A 6 4.23 -11.40 18.99
CA LYS A 6 4.94 -10.19 18.51
C LYS A 6 5.10 -9.17 19.64
N ASN A 7 4.06 -8.98 20.44
CA ASN A 7 4.09 -8.09 21.59
C ASN A 7 5.08 -8.57 22.67
N HIS A 8 5.19 -9.88 22.88
CA HIS A 8 6.14 -10.44 23.85
C HIS A 8 7.60 -10.17 23.44
N LYS A 9 8.00 -10.47 22.20
CA LYS A 9 9.37 -10.17 21.73
C LYS A 9 9.72 -8.68 21.81
N ALA A 10 8.78 -7.80 21.48
CA ALA A 10 8.98 -6.36 21.60
C ALA A 10 9.19 -5.91 23.05
N LYS A 11 8.45 -6.48 24.01
CA LYS A 11 8.64 -6.24 25.44
C LYS A 11 10.03 -6.71 25.90
N LEU A 12 10.45 -7.90 25.51
CA LEU A 12 11.78 -8.44 25.83
C LEU A 12 12.90 -7.56 25.29
N HIS A 13 12.80 -7.13 24.03
CA HIS A 13 13.79 -6.23 23.45
C HIS A 13 13.84 -4.87 24.16
N LYS A 14 12.68 -4.35 24.61
CA LYS A 14 12.61 -3.12 25.42
C LYS A 14 13.28 -3.30 26.78
N HIS A 15 13.14 -4.48 27.40
CA HIS A 15 13.81 -4.80 28.66
C HIS A 15 15.32 -4.94 28.47
N PHE A 16 15.75 -5.69 27.44
CA PHE A 16 17.15 -5.86 27.07
C PHE A 16 17.88 -4.52 26.88
N LYS A 17 17.24 -3.56 26.19
CA LYS A 17 17.79 -2.23 25.91
C LYS A 17 18.06 -1.35 27.15
N LYS A 18 17.64 -1.77 28.34
CA LYS A 18 17.96 -1.05 29.59
C LYS A 18 19.40 -1.31 30.05
N PHE A 19 20.03 -2.36 29.56
CA PHE A 19 21.37 -2.80 29.95
C PHE A 19 22.38 -2.40 28.87
N GLY A 20 23.63 -2.16 29.29
CA GLY A 20 24.69 -1.72 28.38
C GLY A 20 25.37 -2.88 27.64
N SER A 21 25.28 -4.09 28.18
CA SER A 21 25.95 -5.28 27.66
C SER A 21 25.04 -6.52 27.64
N LYS A 22 25.44 -7.53 26.86
CA LYS A 22 24.75 -8.83 26.83
C LYS A 22 24.81 -9.52 28.19
N ASP A 23 25.98 -9.50 28.82
CA ASP A 23 26.24 -10.26 30.05
C ASP A 23 25.45 -9.68 31.22
N GLU A 24 25.41 -8.35 31.35
CA GLU A 24 24.53 -7.65 32.30
C GLU A 24 23.04 -7.98 32.06
N ALA A 25 22.61 -8.02 30.79
CA ALA A 25 21.22 -8.35 30.47
C ALA A 25 20.87 -9.81 30.85
N LEU A 26 21.82 -10.75 30.75
CA LEU A 26 21.59 -12.16 31.09
C LEU A 26 21.30 -12.36 32.58
N GLU A 27 21.92 -11.58 33.46
CA GLU A 27 21.67 -11.60 34.91
C GLU A 27 20.26 -11.05 35.25
N HIS A 28 19.73 -10.16 34.42
CA HIS A 28 18.46 -9.48 34.65
C HIS A 28 17.29 -10.08 33.86
N ARG A 29 17.08 -11.39 33.97
CA ARG A 29 15.97 -12.11 33.32
C ARG A 29 14.59 -11.63 33.79
N PRO A 30 13.64 -11.36 32.88
CA PRO A 30 12.22 -11.15 33.23
C PRO A 30 11.57 -12.40 33.84
N ALA A 31 10.76 -12.23 34.89
CA ALA A 31 10.10 -13.33 35.59
C ALA A 31 9.12 -14.12 34.70
N ASP A 32 8.54 -13.50 33.68
CA ASP A 32 7.55 -14.07 32.77
C ASP A 32 8.15 -14.89 31.62
N THR A 33 9.47 -15.06 31.59
CA THR A 33 10.20 -15.64 30.44
C THR A 33 11.15 -16.74 30.91
N SER A 34 11.17 -17.90 30.25
CA SER A 34 12.10 -18.99 30.61
C SER A 34 13.57 -18.58 30.42
N VAL A 35 14.48 -19.26 31.12
CA VAL A 35 15.92 -18.97 31.07
C VAL A 35 16.46 -19.16 29.65
N GLU A 36 16.09 -20.26 29.01
CA GLU A 36 16.53 -20.63 27.66
C GLU A 36 16.05 -19.61 26.62
N ASN A 37 14.78 -19.19 26.73
CA ASN A 37 14.20 -18.18 25.85
C ASN A 37 14.87 -16.82 26.04
N TRP A 38 15.21 -16.45 27.28
CA TRP A 38 15.91 -15.19 27.56
C TRP A 38 17.33 -15.19 27.02
N ILE A 39 18.09 -16.28 27.20
CA ILE A 39 19.43 -16.45 26.63
C ILE A 39 19.38 -16.32 25.10
N ALA A 40 18.45 -17.02 24.45
CA ALA A 40 18.28 -16.95 23.00
C ALA A 40 17.91 -15.54 22.52
N CYS A 41 17.09 -14.80 23.28
CA CYS A 41 16.75 -13.41 22.98
C CYS A 41 17.96 -12.48 23.12
N CYS A 42 18.73 -12.58 24.20
CA CYS A 42 19.92 -11.76 24.42
C CYS A 42 20.95 -12.00 23.31
N GLU A 43 21.20 -13.26 22.95
CA GLU A 43 22.10 -13.59 21.85
C GLU A 43 21.62 -12.98 20.53
N LEU A 44 20.32 -13.11 20.21
CA LEU A 44 19.75 -12.51 19.01
C LEU A 44 19.85 -10.97 18.99
N PHE A 45 19.58 -10.30 20.12
CA PHE A 45 19.59 -8.84 20.20
C PHE A 45 20.99 -8.24 20.18
N SER A 46 22.00 -9.00 20.63
CA SER A 46 23.41 -8.63 20.55
C SER A 46 24.04 -8.86 19.18
N GLN A 47 23.42 -9.63 18.29
CA GLN A 47 23.95 -9.85 16.94
C GLN A 47 24.02 -8.53 16.14
N PRO A 48 25.19 -8.17 15.57
CA PRO A 48 25.36 -6.95 14.78
C PRO A 48 24.38 -6.88 13.60
N SER A 49 24.13 -8.00 12.93
CA SER A 49 23.19 -8.10 11.81
C SER A 49 21.73 -7.82 12.24
N TYR A 50 21.36 -8.16 13.47
CA TYR A 50 20.04 -7.86 14.02
C TYR A 50 19.92 -6.37 14.34
N GLN A 51 20.93 -5.80 14.99
CA GLN A 51 20.97 -4.39 15.34
C GLN A 51 20.92 -3.50 14.10
N GLU A 52 21.68 -3.84 13.06
CA GLU A 52 21.70 -3.08 11.82
C GLU A 52 20.35 -3.13 11.10
N ARG A 53 19.73 -4.31 11.00
CA ARG A 53 18.36 -4.44 10.46
C ARG A 53 17.36 -3.62 11.28
N SER A 54 17.46 -3.64 12.61
CA SER A 54 16.59 -2.85 13.49
C SER A 54 16.77 -1.34 13.26
N ARG A 55 18.00 -0.88 13.08
CA ARG A 55 18.33 0.53 12.79
C ARG A 55 17.76 0.95 11.44
N ILE A 56 18.02 0.17 10.38
CA ILE A 56 17.48 0.42 9.03
C ILE A 56 15.95 0.47 9.06
N ASN A 57 15.29 -0.49 9.71
CA ASN A 57 13.83 -0.53 9.81
C ASN A 57 13.26 0.68 10.55
N THR A 58 13.95 1.16 11.59
CA THR A 58 13.55 2.38 12.31
C THR A 58 13.64 3.60 11.41
N THR A 59 14.75 3.76 10.68
CA THR A 59 14.95 4.84 9.70
C THR A 59 13.91 4.77 8.58
N ASN A 60 13.62 3.60 8.04
CA ASN A 60 12.62 3.41 7.00
C ASN A 60 11.21 3.73 7.51
N ARG A 61 10.91 3.36 8.76
CA ARG A 61 9.63 3.70 9.39
C ARG A 61 9.47 5.21 9.59
N ALA A 62 10.54 5.92 9.95
CA ALA A 62 10.53 7.38 10.06
C ALA A 62 10.29 8.08 8.72
N LYS A 63 10.70 7.47 7.60
CA LYS A 63 10.45 7.99 6.23
C LYS A 63 9.02 7.73 5.72
N LEU A 64 8.21 6.94 6.42
CA LEU A 64 6.87 6.58 5.97
C LEU A 64 5.93 7.79 6.07
N LYS A 65 5.57 8.38 4.93
CA LYS A 65 4.75 9.60 4.85
C LYS A 65 3.24 9.38 4.97
N VAL A 66 2.78 8.18 4.61
CA VAL A 66 1.35 7.85 4.55
C VAL A 66 1.09 6.54 5.27
N HIS A 67 0.16 6.56 6.23
CA HIS A 67 -0.23 5.38 6.99
C HIS A 67 -1.46 4.71 6.39
N HIS A 68 -1.34 3.42 6.11
CA HIS A 68 -2.45 2.57 5.70
C HIS A 68 -3.38 2.26 6.89
N THR A 69 -4.69 2.37 6.67
CA THR A 69 -5.74 2.13 7.68
C THR A 69 -6.62 0.91 7.40
N GLY A 70 -6.38 0.19 6.30
CA GLY A 70 -7.11 -1.04 5.94
C GLY A 70 -6.86 -2.25 6.86
N GLY A 71 -5.94 -2.12 7.83
CA GLY A 71 -5.67 -3.11 8.85
C GLY A 71 -5.02 -4.39 8.30
N SER A 72 -5.33 -5.53 8.90
CA SER A 72 -4.79 -6.85 8.49
C SER A 72 -5.60 -7.51 7.38
N ARG A 73 -6.62 -6.84 6.83
CA ARG A 73 -7.46 -7.40 5.77
C ARG A 73 -6.80 -7.17 4.41
N PRO A 74 -6.76 -8.18 3.53
CA PRO A 74 -6.16 -8.03 2.21
C PRO A 74 -6.99 -7.09 1.32
N PHE A 75 -6.36 -6.48 0.30
CA PHE A 75 -7.06 -5.61 -0.65
C PHE A 75 -8.24 -6.27 -1.35
N VAL A 76 -8.17 -7.58 -1.62
CA VAL A 76 -9.29 -8.36 -2.19
C VAL A 76 -10.54 -8.28 -1.32
N TRP A 77 -10.37 -8.28 0.01
CA TRP A 77 -11.49 -8.13 0.93
C TRP A 77 -12.11 -6.73 0.84
N HIS A 78 -11.28 -5.68 0.79
CA HIS A 78 -11.75 -4.31 0.62
C HIS A 78 -12.44 -4.10 -0.73
N ARG A 79 -11.92 -4.69 -1.80
CA ARG A 79 -12.53 -4.64 -3.14
C ARG A 79 -13.93 -5.25 -3.14
N LYS A 80 -14.08 -6.46 -2.58
CA LYS A 80 -15.39 -7.10 -2.46
C LYS A 80 -16.39 -6.27 -1.65
N LYS A 81 -15.92 -5.50 -0.67
CA LYS A 81 -16.78 -4.62 0.14
C LYS A 81 -17.23 -3.34 -0.58
N LEU A 82 -16.49 -2.92 -1.61
CA LEU A 82 -16.81 -1.77 -2.44
C LEU A 82 -17.55 -2.15 -3.72
N GLN A 83 -17.60 -3.44 -4.05
CA GLN A 83 -18.26 -3.92 -5.25
C GLN A 83 -19.76 -3.70 -5.13
N ASP A 84 -20.30 -2.97 -6.09
CA ASP A 84 -21.71 -2.61 -6.15
C ASP A 84 -22.26 -3.01 -7.53
N PRO A 85 -23.46 -3.63 -7.63
CA PRO A 85 -24.03 -4.04 -8.90
C PRO A 85 -24.30 -2.88 -9.89
N GLU A 86 -24.56 -1.67 -9.39
CA GLU A 86 -24.85 -0.48 -10.20
C GLU A 86 -23.58 0.27 -10.59
N ILE A 87 -22.60 0.38 -9.68
CA ILE A 87 -21.36 1.15 -9.90
C ILE A 87 -20.28 0.30 -10.61
N GLY A 88 -20.33 -1.03 -10.46
CA GLY A 88 -19.41 -1.96 -11.10
C GLY A 88 -18.15 -2.28 -10.27
N THR A 89 -17.03 -2.52 -10.96
CA THR A 89 -15.78 -2.96 -10.29
C THR A 89 -15.04 -1.76 -9.69
N PRO A 90 -14.72 -1.78 -8.38
CA PRO A 90 -13.99 -0.68 -7.73
C PRO A 90 -12.62 -0.44 -8.35
N THR A 91 -12.30 0.83 -8.59
CA THR A 91 -11.01 1.26 -9.15
C THR A 91 -9.90 1.18 -8.10
N ALA A 92 -8.66 1.37 -8.54
CA ALA A 92 -7.52 1.52 -7.63
C ALA A 92 -7.67 2.76 -6.72
N ALA A 93 -8.26 3.85 -7.23
CA ALA A 93 -8.50 5.07 -6.47
C ALA A 93 -9.53 4.84 -5.35
N ASP A 94 -10.61 4.09 -5.62
CA ASP A 94 -11.63 3.74 -4.61
C ASP A 94 -11.02 2.92 -3.46
N LEU A 95 -10.19 1.93 -3.81
CA LEU A 95 -9.45 1.12 -2.85
C LEU A 95 -8.46 1.97 -2.03
N TYR A 96 -7.75 2.88 -2.68
CA TYR A 96 -6.81 3.77 -2.02
C TYR A 96 -7.54 4.68 -1.02
N SER A 97 -8.63 5.31 -1.43
CA SER A 97 -9.50 6.13 -0.59
C SER A 97 -9.98 5.35 0.63
N LYS A 98 -10.52 4.15 0.43
CA LYS A 98 -11.02 3.31 1.53
C LYS A 98 -9.95 2.95 2.57
N THR A 99 -8.70 2.84 2.12
CA THR A 99 -7.60 2.34 2.94
C THR A 99 -6.64 3.41 3.47
N HIS A 100 -6.89 4.69 3.17
CA HIS A 100 -6.09 5.83 3.63
C HIS A 100 -6.96 6.97 4.20
N ASN A 101 -8.15 6.62 4.66
CA ASN A 101 -9.03 7.50 5.43
C ASN A 101 -9.03 7.13 6.91
N LYS A 102 -9.34 8.12 7.75
CA LYS A 102 -9.52 7.92 9.20
C LYS A 102 -10.71 7.00 9.46
N LYS A 103 -10.65 6.21 10.53
CA LYS A 103 -11.69 5.23 10.88
C LYS A 103 -13.08 5.84 11.12
N ASN A 104 -13.12 7.12 11.49
CA ASN A 104 -14.36 7.84 11.82
C ASN A 104 -15.04 8.47 10.59
N GLY A 105 -14.47 8.31 9.39
CA GLY A 105 -14.99 8.95 8.17
C GLY A 105 -14.62 10.45 8.04
N GLU A 106 -13.91 11.02 9.00
CA GLU A 106 -13.48 12.44 9.05
C GLU A 106 -12.30 12.78 8.12
N GLY A 107 -12.27 12.20 6.92
CA GLY A 107 -11.29 12.52 5.88
C GLY A 107 -9.95 11.77 5.95
N TRP A 108 -9.00 12.27 5.16
CA TRP A 108 -7.71 11.64 4.87
C TRP A 108 -6.80 11.51 6.09
N VAL A 109 -5.97 10.47 6.11
CA VAL A 109 -4.96 10.27 7.18
C VAL A 109 -3.86 11.33 7.19
N SER A 110 -3.58 11.93 6.03
CA SER A 110 -2.63 13.03 5.85
C SER A 110 -2.92 13.75 4.54
N ASP A 111 -2.44 14.99 4.38
CA ASP A 111 -2.55 15.73 3.12
C ASP A 111 -1.85 15.01 1.96
N VAL A 112 -0.70 14.39 2.25
CA VAL A 112 0.03 13.57 1.26
C VAL A 112 -0.84 12.40 0.77
N ALA A 113 -1.68 11.81 1.61
CA ALA A 113 -2.60 10.76 1.18
C ALA A 113 -3.66 11.32 0.22
N ARG A 114 -4.21 12.50 0.52
CA ARG A 114 -5.14 13.20 -0.37
C ARG A 114 -4.51 13.52 -1.72
N GLU A 115 -3.29 14.06 -1.72
CA GLU A 115 -2.55 14.38 -2.94
C GLU A 115 -2.27 13.14 -3.79
N ASN A 116 -1.83 12.04 -3.17
CA ASN A 116 -1.63 10.76 -3.86
C ASN A 116 -2.93 10.24 -4.49
N TYR A 117 -4.06 10.36 -3.77
CA TYR A 117 -5.37 10.00 -4.32
C TYR A 117 -5.71 10.86 -5.54
N VAL A 118 -5.56 12.18 -5.44
CA VAL A 118 -5.84 13.09 -6.56
C VAL A 118 -4.96 12.75 -7.76
N MET A 119 -3.66 12.49 -7.55
CA MET A 119 -2.76 12.08 -8.62
C MET A 119 -3.18 10.77 -9.28
N GLU A 120 -3.59 9.77 -8.48
CA GLU A 120 -4.03 8.48 -9.01
C GLU A 120 -5.37 8.60 -9.76
N TYR A 121 -6.29 9.40 -9.23
CA TYR A 121 -7.55 9.71 -9.89
C TYR A 121 -7.33 10.47 -11.21
N LEU A 122 -6.45 11.46 -11.22
CA LEU A 122 -6.12 12.22 -12.44
C LEU A 122 -5.48 11.33 -13.51
N LYS A 123 -4.61 10.38 -13.15
CA LYS A 123 -4.08 9.41 -14.13
C LYS A 123 -5.20 8.59 -14.76
N TYR A 124 -6.15 8.10 -13.95
CA TYR A 124 -7.30 7.36 -14.47
C TYR A 124 -8.14 8.21 -15.43
N VAL A 125 -8.46 9.45 -15.05
CA VAL A 125 -9.23 10.38 -15.90
C VAL A 125 -8.48 10.73 -17.19
N LEU A 126 -7.16 10.94 -17.12
CA LEU A 126 -6.34 11.22 -18.29
C LEU A 126 -6.26 10.00 -19.22
N ASP A 127 -6.17 8.79 -18.68
CA ASP A 127 -6.17 7.55 -19.47
C ASP A 127 -7.52 7.34 -20.16
N GLU A 128 -8.64 7.53 -19.45
CA GLU A 128 -9.99 7.51 -20.04
C GLU A 128 -10.15 8.58 -21.13
N ARG A 129 -9.62 9.80 -20.92
CA ARG A 129 -9.63 10.87 -21.94
C ARG A 129 -8.72 10.54 -23.12
N LEU A 130 -7.56 9.94 -22.89
CA LEU A 130 -6.63 9.53 -23.94
C LEU A 130 -7.21 8.38 -24.75
N LEU A 131 -7.85 7.41 -24.10
CA LEU A 131 -8.62 6.33 -24.73
C LEU A 131 -9.81 6.90 -25.50
N GLY A 132 -10.50 7.91 -24.96
CA GLY A 132 -11.57 8.63 -25.65
C GLY A 132 -11.06 9.35 -26.90
N TYR A 133 -9.93 10.05 -26.80
CA TYR A 133 -9.28 10.71 -27.93
C TYR A 133 -8.79 9.71 -28.97
N LEU A 134 -8.16 8.60 -28.55
CA LEU A 134 -7.73 7.52 -29.44
C LEU A 134 -8.92 6.86 -30.14
N LYS A 135 -10.02 6.61 -29.43
CA LYS A 135 -11.28 6.12 -30.02
C LYS A 135 -11.84 7.12 -31.01
N TYR A 136 -11.89 8.41 -30.68
CA TYR A 136 -12.35 9.47 -31.59
C TYR A 136 -11.49 9.52 -32.86
N VAL A 137 -10.16 9.54 -32.72
CA VAL A 137 -9.24 9.53 -33.86
C VAL A 137 -9.35 8.23 -34.67
N LEU A 138 -9.56 7.08 -34.03
CA LEU A 138 -9.82 5.82 -34.75
C LEU A 138 -11.15 5.86 -35.49
N VAL A 139 -12.20 6.42 -34.90
CA VAL A 139 -13.52 6.57 -35.53
C VAL A 139 -13.45 7.53 -36.71
N GLU A 140 -12.79 8.69 -36.59
CA GLU A 140 -12.56 9.61 -37.71
C GLU A 140 -11.73 8.95 -38.81
N ARG A 141 -10.65 8.22 -38.48
CA ARG A 141 -9.86 7.48 -39.47
C ARG A 141 -10.65 6.35 -40.14
N LEU A 142 -11.49 5.64 -39.41
CA LEU A 142 -12.37 4.60 -39.97
C LEU A 142 -13.49 5.23 -40.82
N TRP A 143 -14.02 6.39 -40.41
CA TRP A 143 -14.99 7.16 -41.15
C TRP A 143 -14.41 7.67 -42.47
N ASP A 144 -13.22 8.27 -42.46
CA ASP A 144 -12.49 8.69 -43.68
C ASP A 144 -12.17 7.50 -44.58
N MET A 145 -11.83 6.34 -44.01
CA MET A 145 -11.55 5.13 -44.78
C MET A 145 -12.82 4.50 -45.38
N CYS A 146 -13.98 4.62 -44.71
CA CYS A 146 -15.26 4.14 -45.24
C CYS A 146 -15.94 5.13 -46.20
N PHE A 147 -15.89 6.45 -45.93
CA PHE A 147 -16.48 7.50 -46.78
C PHE A 147 -15.55 7.95 -47.92
N GLY A 148 -14.23 7.92 -47.73
CA GLY A 148 -13.25 8.19 -48.78
C GLY A 148 -13.26 7.14 -49.90
N VAL A 149 -13.61 5.89 -49.58
CA VAL A 149 -13.86 4.84 -50.60
C VAL A 149 -15.19 5.05 -51.33
N CYS A 150 -16.16 5.73 -50.73
CA CYS A 150 -17.43 6.07 -51.38
C CYS A 150 -17.31 7.25 -52.36
N GLN A 151 -16.50 8.28 -52.08
CA GLN A 151 -16.33 9.39 -53.02
C GLN A 151 -15.55 9.03 -54.29
N LEU A 152 -14.60 8.08 -54.22
CA LEU A 152 -13.86 7.58 -55.39
C LEU A 152 -14.68 6.66 -56.30
N ARG A 153 -15.89 6.24 -55.89
CA ARG A 153 -16.78 5.39 -56.70
C ARG A 153 -17.88 6.16 -57.44
N ILE A 154 -18.13 7.42 -57.09
CA ILE A 154 -19.17 8.26 -57.73
C ILE A 154 -18.61 9.06 -58.91
N SER A 155 -17.29 9.30 -58.95
CA SER A 155 -16.60 10.00 -60.05
C SER A 155 -16.19 9.10 -61.23
N GLY A 156 -16.58 7.82 -61.22
CA GLY A 156 -16.32 6.84 -62.30
C GLY A 156 -17.53 6.45 -63.15
N PHE A 157 -18.67 7.16 -63.01
CA PHE A 157 -19.88 6.98 -63.83
C PHE A 157 -20.41 8.35 -64.29
N ILE A 158 -19.64 9.04 -65.14
CA ILE A 158 -20.14 9.95 -66.18
C ILE A 158 -19.29 9.70 -67.43
#